data_AF-A0A2N3HVW7-F1
#
_entry.id   AF-A0A2N3HVW7-F1
#
_cell.length_a   1.000
_cell.length_b   1.000
_cell.length_c   1.000
_cell.angle_alpha   90.00
_cell.angle_beta   90.00
_cell.angle_gamma   90.00
#
_symmetry.space_group_name_H-M   'P 1'
#
loop_
_entity.id
_entity.type
_entity.pdbx_description
1 polymer ?
#
loop_
_entity_poly.entity_id
_entity_poly.type
_entity_poly.pdbx_seq_one_letter_code
_entity_poly.pdbx_strand_id
1 'polypeptide(L)'
;MSYTRTYRERIAVHYSGTVSYNYPASQNGGSDTAHYSGTEYEDVNVSIEVDTEPFDNSVEHCNTNVNLLTGAVVATEAAQIVSIDKNSKKVAETIITGFFGYIRSEISQQIAELSQNIDAQLMHLKELAQSCLAKKKQMEGDFTRISSRYIKIFDDLNNELSNRIYELDKPTFVFKKELDNQSIRTTNNDLVNTVAIFGKEGSELQSKISASIAKKRALDTLNKAKVFLWQQKKLNNTIQQSMLNESTESPQYSPVCFIETKADKNQISKGLHTPLFVSALQENQIKNELIEQFNESTNSWSTITKDYTDNLKLYFNSELNKSYTTADQHSVRVKEMIQKIANLGSIQTISVQNL
;
A
#
# COMPACT_ATOMS: atom_id res chain seq x y z
N MET A 1 9.53 -77.76 47.67
CA MET A 1 9.15 -78.58 48.85
C MET A 1 9.55 -80.02 48.57
N SER A 2 10.73 -80.43 49.05
CA SER A 2 11.18 -81.82 48.94
C SER A 2 10.29 -82.72 49.78
N TYR A 3 10.00 -83.92 49.29
CA TYR A 3 9.19 -84.89 50.01
C TYR A 3 9.83 -86.26 50.00
N THR A 4 9.70 -86.94 51.13
CA THR A 4 10.22 -88.29 51.32
C THR A 4 9.04 -89.23 51.46
N ARG A 5 9.04 -90.31 50.66
CA ARG A 5 8.04 -91.36 50.74
C ARG A 5 8.74 -92.68 51.04
N THR A 6 8.39 -93.27 52.18
CA THR A 6 8.96 -94.55 52.61
C THR A 6 7.98 -95.69 52.36
N TYR A 7 8.50 -96.75 51.77
CA TYR A 7 7.80 -98.01 51.54
C TYR A 7 8.47 -99.08 52.41
N ARG A 8 7.67 -99.90 53.09
CA ARG A 8 8.14 -101.02 53.90
C ARG A 8 7.53 -102.29 53.36
N GLU A 9 8.37 -103.26 53.05
CA GLU A 9 7.95 -104.58 52.58
C GLU A 9 8.74 -105.67 53.31
N ARG A 10 8.04 -106.71 53.75
CA ARG A 10 8.63 -107.84 54.45
C ARG A 10 9.01 -108.90 53.43
N ILE A 11 10.29 -109.19 53.32
CA ILE A 11 10.81 -110.20 52.40
C ILE A 11 11.24 -111.46 53.16
N ALA A 12 11.08 -112.62 52.53
CA ALA A 12 11.57 -113.89 53.05
C ALA A 12 13.02 -114.12 52.58
N VAL A 13 13.95 -114.20 53.53
CA VAL A 13 15.36 -114.50 53.32
C VAL A 13 15.63 -115.94 53.75
N HIS A 14 15.98 -116.80 52.80
CA HIS A 14 16.28 -118.20 53.07
C HIS A 14 17.77 -118.39 53.40
N TYR A 15 18.08 -119.12 54.47
CA TYR A 15 19.45 -119.51 54.82
C TYR A 15 19.58 -121.01 55.02
N SER A 16 20.75 -121.57 54.70
CA SER A 16 21.07 -122.98 54.94
C SER A 16 22.57 -123.18 55.18
N GLY A 17 22.91 -124.21 55.96
CA GLY A 17 24.28 -124.53 56.36
C GLY A 17 24.43 -125.98 56.82
N THR A 18 25.67 -126.41 57.06
CA THR A 18 26.01 -127.75 57.56
C THR A 18 26.90 -127.66 58.78
N VAL A 19 26.71 -128.57 59.74
CA VAL A 19 27.61 -128.75 60.88
C VAL A 19 28.03 -130.22 60.99
N SER A 20 29.33 -130.49 61.02
CA SER A 20 29.90 -131.82 61.16
C SER A 20 30.32 -132.06 62.60
N TYR A 21 29.98 -133.22 63.17
CA TYR A 21 30.36 -133.60 64.52
C TYR A 21 30.94 -135.03 64.55
N ASN A 22 31.94 -135.25 65.41
CA ASN A 22 32.71 -136.49 65.52
C ASN A 22 32.50 -137.11 66.89
N TYR A 23 32.26 -138.43 66.96
CA TYR A 23 32.18 -139.17 68.21
C TYR A 23 33.39 -140.13 68.38
N PRO A 24 33.93 -140.27 69.60
CA PRO A 24 35.21 -140.94 69.87
C PRO A 24 35.16 -142.48 69.73
N ALA A 25 36.30 -143.07 69.35
CA ALA A 25 36.44 -144.46 68.93
C ALA A 25 36.62 -145.45 70.10
N SER A 26 35.59 -146.24 70.40
CA SER A 26 35.77 -147.60 70.91
C SER A 26 35.02 -148.57 69.99
N GLN A 27 35.76 -149.12 69.04
CA GLN A 27 35.43 -150.24 68.13
C GLN A 27 34.50 -150.01 66.91
N ASN A 28 34.11 -148.78 66.54
CA ASN A 28 33.72 -148.36 65.17
C ASN A 28 33.47 -146.83 65.14
N GLY A 29 34.52 -146.01 64.93
CA GLY A 29 34.42 -144.55 64.94
C GLY A 29 34.01 -143.97 63.58
N GLY A 30 33.17 -142.94 63.58
CA GLY A 30 32.67 -142.25 62.38
C GLY A 30 32.36 -140.77 62.64
N SER A 31 32.34 -139.99 61.57
CA SER A 31 31.95 -138.58 61.51
C SER A 31 30.59 -138.47 60.83
N ASP A 32 29.69 -137.64 61.36
CA ASP A 32 28.38 -137.38 60.72
C ASP A 32 28.17 -135.87 60.52
N THR A 33 27.35 -135.50 59.54
CA THR A 33 27.09 -134.10 59.17
C THR A 33 25.60 -133.83 59.12
N ALA A 34 25.13 -132.86 59.91
CA ALA A 34 23.75 -132.40 59.91
C ALA A 34 23.60 -131.13 59.07
N HIS A 35 22.62 -131.12 58.17
CA HIS A 35 22.21 -129.93 57.41
C HIS A 35 21.09 -129.20 58.17
N TYR A 36 21.16 -127.87 58.25
CA TYR A 36 20.05 -127.03 58.71
C TYR A 36 19.71 -125.98 57.66
N SER A 37 18.44 -125.66 57.52
CA SER A 37 17.95 -124.58 56.67
C SER A 37 16.70 -123.97 57.27
N GLY A 38 16.56 -122.65 57.15
CA GLY A 38 15.43 -121.88 57.63
C GLY A 38 15.11 -120.70 56.72
N THR A 39 13.98 -120.08 56.98
CA THR A 39 13.56 -118.84 56.33
C THR A 39 13.37 -117.81 57.42
N GLU A 40 14.09 -116.71 57.32
CA GLU A 40 13.92 -115.55 58.19
C GLU A 40 13.21 -114.45 57.41
N TYR A 41 12.36 -113.66 58.06
CA TYR A 41 11.67 -112.56 57.41
C TYR A 41 12.33 -111.26 57.82
N GLU A 42 12.86 -110.52 56.85
CA GLU A 42 13.45 -109.21 57.06
C GLU A 42 12.53 -108.12 56.53
N ASP A 43 12.35 -107.07 57.31
CA ASP A 43 11.62 -105.88 56.87
C ASP A 43 12.57 -104.94 56.14
N VAL A 44 12.42 -104.82 54.83
CA VAL A 44 13.18 -103.88 54.01
C VAL A 44 12.41 -102.56 53.90
N ASN A 45 13.06 -101.48 54.28
CA ASN A 45 12.53 -100.12 54.14
C ASN A 45 13.25 -99.44 52.98
N VAL A 46 12.49 -99.02 51.96
CA VAL A 46 12.98 -98.19 50.86
C VAL A 46 12.40 -96.79 51.03
N SER A 47 13.27 -95.83 51.33
CA SER A 47 12.91 -94.42 51.34
C SER A 47 13.30 -93.79 50.02
N ILE A 48 12.33 -93.22 49.31
CA ILE A 48 12.55 -92.41 48.11
C ILE A 48 12.45 -90.95 48.53
N GLU A 49 13.58 -90.26 48.44
CA GLU A 49 13.69 -88.83 48.68
C GLU A 49 13.71 -88.12 47.33
N VAL A 50 12.68 -87.31 47.07
CA VAL A 50 12.63 -86.47 45.87
C VAL A 50 13.02 -85.07 46.29
N ASP A 51 14.26 -84.71 45.97
CA ASP A 51 14.76 -83.36 46.14
C ASP A 51 14.21 -82.44 45.05
N THR A 52 13.38 -81.46 45.44
CA THR A 52 12.86 -80.45 44.53
C THR A 52 13.64 -79.14 44.59
N GLU A 53 14.63 -79.01 45.48
CA GLU A 53 15.43 -77.78 45.62
C GLU A 53 16.11 -77.36 44.31
N PRO A 54 16.69 -78.27 43.49
CA PRO A 54 17.28 -77.87 42.22
C PRO A 54 16.25 -77.26 41.25
N PHE A 55 15.02 -77.77 41.26
CA PHE A 55 13.95 -77.25 40.42
C PHE A 55 13.42 -75.91 40.95
N ASP A 56 13.16 -75.81 42.25
CA ASP A 56 12.70 -74.59 42.91
C ASP A 56 13.72 -73.44 42.70
N ASN A 57 15.02 -73.74 42.86
CA ASN A 57 16.11 -72.79 42.58
C ASN A 57 16.15 -72.34 41.11
N SER A 58 15.83 -73.23 40.16
CA SER A 58 15.80 -72.88 38.73
C SER A 58 14.64 -71.94 38.39
N VAL A 59 13.48 -72.12 39.03
CA VAL A 59 12.31 -71.26 38.87
C VAL A 59 12.57 -69.88 39.49
N GLU A 60 13.19 -69.86 40.67
CA GLU A 60 13.61 -68.60 41.31
C GLU A 60 14.60 -67.83 40.44
N HIS A 61 15.66 -68.49 39.93
CA HIS A 61 16.61 -67.88 39.01
C HIS A 61 15.96 -67.34 37.74
N CYS A 62 15.02 -68.09 37.15
CA CYS A 62 14.27 -67.64 35.99
C CYS A 62 13.46 -66.37 36.31
N ASN A 63 12.76 -66.35 37.44
CA ASN A 63 11.99 -65.19 37.88
C ASN A 63 12.89 -63.96 38.12
N THR A 64 14.05 -64.13 38.76
CA THR A 64 15.02 -63.04 38.95
C THR A 64 15.53 -62.50 37.61
N ASN A 65 15.85 -63.37 36.66
CA ASN A 65 16.33 -62.96 35.33
C ASN A 65 15.24 -62.24 34.53
N VAL A 66 13.99 -62.69 34.60
CA VAL A 66 12.85 -62.03 33.95
C VAL A 66 12.58 -60.67 34.58
N ASN A 67 12.67 -60.53 35.90
CA ASN A 67 12.51 -59.25 36.60
C ASN A 67 13.65 -58.27 36.27
N LEU A 68 14.90 -58.76 36.19
CA LEU A 68 16.04 -57.97 35.73
C LEU A 68 15.86 -57.50 34.29
N LEU A 69 15.43 -58.38 33.39
CA LEU A 69 15.13 -58.02 32.01
C LEU A 69 14.01 -57.00 31.93
N THR A 70 12.93 -57.18 32.69
CA THR A 70 11.81 -56.24 32.75
C THR A 70 12.27 -54.86 33.24
N GLY A 71 13.08 -54.80 34.30
CA GLY A 71 13.68 -53.55 34.79
C GLY A 71 14.59 -52.90 33.75
N ALA A 72 15.40 -53.67 33.03
CA ALA A 72 16.25 -53.17 31.95
C ALA A 72 15.45 -52.64 30.75
N VAL A 73 14.35 -53.31 30.37
CA VAL A 73 13.44 -52.85 29.31
C VAL A 73 12.76 -51.56 29.72
N VAL A 74 12.20 -51.47 30.93
CA VAL A 74 11.57 -50.25 31.45
C VAL A 74 12.57 -49.10 31.51
N ALA A 75 13.81 -49.35 31.96
CA ALA A 75 14.86 -48.34 31.96
C ALA A 75 15.25 -47.89 30.54
N THR A 76 15.29 -48.81 29.58
CA THR A 76 15.59 -48.52 28.18
C THR A 76 14.47 -47.71 27.53
N GLU A 77 13.21 -48.08 27.77
CA GLU A 77 12.04 -47.34 27.30
C GLU A 77 12.01 -45.93 27.90
N ALA A 78 12.24 -45.79 29.21
CA ALA A 78 12.32 -44.48 29.86
C ALA A 78 13.46 -43.63 29.29
N ALA A 79 14.65 -44.21 29.10
CA ALA A 79 15.79 -43.52 28.47
C ALA A 79 15.47 -43.11 27.03
N GLN A 80 14.76 -43.95 26.28
CA GLN A 80 14.36 -43.66 24.91
C GLN A 80 13.32 -42.54 24.84
N ILE A 81 12.32 -42.54 25.73
CA ILE A 81 11.33 -41.46 25.83
C ILE A 81 12.04 -40.13 26.14
N VAL A 82 12.96 -40.12 27.11
CA VAL A 82 13.75 -38.92 27.46
C VAL A 82 14.61 -38.46 26.28
N SER A 83 15.22 -39.39 25.55
CA SER A 83 16.00 -39.08 24.35
C SER A 83 15.14 -38.46 23.24
N ILE A 84 13.95 -39.01 22.99
CA ILE A 84 12.99 -38.50 22.01
C ILE A 84 12.52 -37.09 22.39
N ASP A 85 12.16 -36.84 23.65
CA ASP A 85 11.75 -35.52 24.12
C ASP A 85 12.87 -34.47 23.95
N LYS A 86 14.10 -34.84 24.35
CA LYS A 86 15.27 -33.96 24.21
C LYS A 86 15.58 -33.64 22.74
N ASN A 87 15.56 -34.65 21.87
CA ASN A 87 15.77 -34.43 20.43
C ASN A 87 14.63 -33.59 19.82
N SER A 88 13.38 -33.84 20.20
CA SER A 88 12.23 -33.07 19.71
C SER A 88 12.34 -31.59 20.08
N LYS A 89 12.71 -31.28 21.34
CA LYS A 89 12.98 -29.91 21.79
C LYS A 89 14.13 -29.27 21.03
N LYS A 90 15.23 -30.00 20.83
CA LYS A 90 16.39 -29.51 20.06
C LYS A 90 16.03 -29.21 18.61
N VAL A 91 15.26 -30.08 17.96
CA VAL A 91 14.78 -29.87 16.59
C VAL A 91 13.84 -28.66 16.53
N ALA A 92 12.89 -28.55 17.45
CA ALA A 92 11.98 -27.41 17.52
C ALA A 92 12.74 -26.09 17.74
N GLU A 93 13.70 -26.05 18.65
CA GLU A 93 14.54 -24.88 18.91
C GLU A 93 15.40 -24.52 17.69
N THR A 94 15.99 -25.51 17.02
CA THR A 94 16.76 -25.29 15.79
C THR A 94 15.88 -24.73 14.66
N ILE A 95 14.65 -25.23 14.51
CA ILE A 95 13.70 -24.70 13.54
C ILE A 95 13.33 -23.27 13.92
N ILE A 96 12.99 -23.00 15.18
CA ILE A 96 12.60 -21.67 15.61
C ILE A 96 13.74 -20.67 15.35
N THR A 97 14.94 -20.97 15.84
CA THR A 97 16.10 -20.07 15.72
C THR A 97 16.58 -19.95 14.28
N GLY A 98 16.61 -21.05 13.52
CA GLY A 98 17.06 -21.04 12.12
C GLY A 98 16.06 -20.37 11.20
N PHE A 99 14.80 -20.83 11.19
CA PHE A 99 13.77 -20.34 10.28
C PHE A 99 13.32 -18.92 10.63
N PHE A 100 12.96 -18.63 11.89
CA PHE A 100 12.56 -17.27 12.25
C PHE A 100 13.75 -16.31 12.26
N GLY A 101 14.95 -16.79 12.58
CA GLY A 101 16.18 -16.00 12.43
C GLY A 101 16.40 -15.59 10.98
N TYR A 102 16.26 -16.54 10.04
CA TYR A 102 16.35 -16.28 8.61
C TYR A 102 15.28 -15.30 8.12
N ILE A 103 14.00 -15.54 8.45
CA ILE A 103 12.91 -14.62 8.07
C ILE A 103 13.16 -13.22 8.61
N ARG A 104 13.58 -13.11 9.88
CA ARG A 104 13.88 -11.81 10.48
C ARG A 104 15.03 -11.11 9.76
N SER A 105 16.06 -11.85 9.38
CA SER A 105 17.20 -11.33 8.61
C SER A 105 16.74 -10.82 7.23
N GLU A 106 15.98 -11.63 6.50
CA GLU A 106 15.42 -11.26 5.19
C GLU A 106 14.53 -10.02 5.27
N ILE A 107 13.61 -9.96 6.24
CA ILE A 107 12.77 -8.78 6.47
C ILE A 107 13.64 -7.55 6.80
N SER A 108 14.67 -7.71 7.64
CA SER A 108 15.57 -6.61 7.99
C SER A 108 16.35 -6.11 6.78
N GLN A 109 16.79 -7.01 5.91
CA GLN A 109 17.47 -6.67 4.65
C GLN A 109 16.55 -5.94 3.68
N GLN A 110 15.31 -6.42 3.53
CA GLN A 110 14.30 -5.74 2.71
C GLN A 110 13.99 -4.34 3.23
N ILE A 111 13.86 -4.16 4.55
CA ILE A 111 13.66 -2.84 5.17
C ILE A 111 14.85 -1.91 4.88
N ALA A 112 16.08 -2.41 5.01
CA ALA A 112 17.28 -1.63 4.75
C ALA A 112 17.38 -1.19 3.27
N GLU A 113 17.08 -2.09 2.34
CA GLU A 113 17.05 -1.79 0.90
C GLU A 113 15.96 -0.76 0.57
N LEU A 114 14.75 -0.92 1.12
CA LEU A 114 13.65 0.02 0.90
C LEU A 114 13.98 1.41 1.48
N SER A 115 14.60 1.46 2.67
CA SER A 115 15.06 2.71 3.28
C SER A 115 16.10 3.42 2.42
N GLN A 116 17.09 2.69 1.90
CA GLN A 116 18.11 3.26 1.02
C GLN A 116 17.49 3.81 -0.28
N ASN A 117 16.50 3.12 -0.85
CA ASN A 117 15.79 3.59 -2.03
C ASN A 117 14.98 4.87 -1.73
N ILE A 118 14.28 4.92 -0.59
CA ILE A 118 13.57 6.12 -0.13
C ILE A 118 14.54 7.29 0.03
N ASP A 119 15.68 7.08 0.68
CA ASP A 119 16.69 8.13 0.90
C ASP A 119 17.27 8.65 -0.42
N ALA A 120 17.53 7.78 -1.38
CA ALA A 120 17.99 8.15 -2.72
C ALA A 120 16.93 8.96 -3.48
N GLN A 121 15.67 8.53 -3.45
CA GLN A 121 14.56 9.26 -4.09
C GLN A 121 14.33 10.63 -3.44
N LEU A 122 14.42 10.72 -2.12
CA LEU A 122 14.28 11.98 -1.39
C LEU A 122 15.44 12.93 -1.75
N MET A 123 16.66 12.42 -1.87
CA MET A 123 17.80 13.19 -2.35
C MET A 123 17.57 13.74 -3.76
N HIS A 124 17.08 12.91 -4.70
CA HIS A 124 16.71 13.36 -6.04
C HIS A 124 15.61 14.42 -6.04
N LEU A 125 14.57 14.26 -5.22
CA LEU A 125 13.49 15.25 -5.07
C LEU A 125 14.03 16.59 -4.54
N LYS A 126 14.96 16.54 -3.58
CA LYS A 126 15.61 17.74 -3.03
C LYS A 126 16.44 18.46 -4.09
N GLU A 127 17.19 17.73 -4.90
CA GLU A 127 17.98 18.30 -6.00
C GLU A 127 17.07 18.92 -7.08
N LEU A 128 15.98 18.25 -7.45
CA LEU A 128 14.99 18.78 -8.38
C LEU A 128 14.32 20.05 -7.85
N ALA A 129 13.98 20.09 -6.56
CA ALA A 129 13.43 21.27 -5.91
C ALA A 129 14.41 22.45 -5.94
N GLN A 130 15.69 22.20 -5.65
CA GLN A 130 16.75 23.23 -5.74
C GLN A 130 16.95 23.73 -7.17
N SER A 131 16.93 22.84 -8.16
CA SER A 131 17.01 23.19 -9.58
C SER A 131 15.84 24.05 -10.02
N CYS A 132 14.62 23.71 -9.58
CA CYS A 132 13.42 24.51 -9.85
C CYS A 132 13.51 25.92 -9.24
N LEU A 133 13.99 26.04 -7.99
CA LEU A 133 14.21 27.34 -7.36
C LEU A 133 15.28 28.17 -8.08
N ALA A 134 16.38 27.55 -8.49
CA ALA A 134 17.42 28.21 -9.28
C ALA A 134 16.87 28.72 -10.62
N LYS A 135 16.04 27.89 -11.28
CA LYS A 135 15.40 28.26 -12.55
C LYS A 135 14.41 29.41 -12.37
N LYS A 136 13.60 29.39 -11.31
CA LYS A 136 12.71 30.49 -10.96
C LYS A 136 13.50 31.80 -10.77
N LYS A 137 14.57 31.77 -9.98
CA LYS A 137 15.43 32.95 -9.74
C LYS A 137 16.04 33.48 -11.04
N GLN A 138 16.47 32.58 -11.93
CA GLN A 138 16.94 32.96 -13.26
C GLN A 138 15.83 33.67 -14.06
N MET A 139 14.63 33.09 -14.11
CA MET A 139 13.48 33.67 -14.84
C MET A 139 13.05 35.03 -14.29
N GLU A 140 13.07 35.20 -12.97
CA GLU A 140 12.79 36.51 -12.33
C GLU A 140 13.81 37.56 -12.75
N GLY A 141 15.11 37.22 -12.71
CA GLY A 141 16.17 38.12 -13.17
C GLY A 141 16.06 38.47 -14.65
N ASP A 142 15.74 37.48 -15.50
CA ASP A 142 15.51 37.68 -16.92
C ASP A 142 14.30 38.58 -17.19
N PHE A 143 13.19 38.35 -16.49
CA PHE A 143 12.00 39.18 -16.58
C PHE A 143 12.30 40.63 -16.23
N THR A 144 12.96 40.88 -15.08
CA THR A 144 13.33 42.25 -14.67
C THR A 144 14.24 42.90 -15.72
N ARG A 145 15.26 42.18 -16.20
CA ARG A 145 16.19 42.71 -17.22
C ARG A 145 15.48 43.06 -18.53
N ILE A 146 14.58 42.20 -19.00
CA ILE A 146 13.82 42.42 -20.24
C ILE A 146 12.86 43.59 -20.05
N SER A 147 12.11 43.60 -18.95
CA SER A 147 11.16 44.67 -18.63
C SER A 147 11.86 46.03 -18.55
N SER A 148 12.98 46.13 -17.83
CA SER A 148 13.76 47.37 -17.73
C SER A 148 14.29 47.86 -19.09
N ARG A 149 14.69 46.93 -19.98
CA ARG A 149 15.09 47.29 -21.35
C ARG A 149 13.92 47.90 -22.14
N TYR A 150 12.73 47.29 -22.06
CA TYR A 150 11.56 47.83 -22.75
C TYR A 150 11.14 49.19 -22.20
N ILE A 151 11.11 49.35 -20.87
CA ILE A 151 10.81 50.65 -20.23
C ILE A 151 11.76 51.72 -20.76
N LYS A 152 13.07 51.45 -20.76
CA LYS A 152 14.07 52.39 -21.27
C LYS A 152 13.86 52.72 -22.75
N ILE A 153 13.54 51.74 -23.59
CA ILE A 153 13.26 51.98 -25.02
C ILE A 153 12.06 52.93 -25.18
N PHE A 154 10.99 52.75 -24.40
CA PHE A 154 9.83 53.63 -24.46
C PHE A 154 10.14 55.03 -23.94
N ASP A 155 10.92 55.16 -22.87
CA ASP A 155 11.35 56.46 -22.35
C ASP A 155 12.24 57.20 -23.36
N ASP A 156 13.19 56.49 -23.97
CA ASP A 156 14.07 57.04 -25.01
C ASP A 156 13.25 57.49 -26.23
N LEU A 157 12.25 56.69 -26.66
CA LEU A 157 11.33 57.05 -27.76
C LEU A 157 10.46 58.27 -27.40
N ASN A 158 9.94 58.34 -26.18
CA ASN A 158 9.13 59.47 -25.73
C ASN A 158 9.96 60.76 -25.69
N ASN A 159 11.20 60.68 -25.21
CA ASN A 159 12.13 61.81 -25.20
C ASN A 159 12.48 62.25 -26.62
N GLU A 160 12.75 61.31 -27.52
CA GLU A 160 13.02 61.61 -28.93
C GLU A 160 11.82 62.29 -29.61
N LEU A 161 10.61 61.77 -29.38
CA LEU A 161 9.37 62.34 -29.90
C LEU A 161 9.16 63.76 -29.36
N SER A 162 9.37 63.97 -28.05
CA SER A 162 9.27 65.29 -27.43
C SER A 162 10.24 66.29 -28.05
N ASN A 163 11.49 65.87 -28.27
CA ASN A 163 12.51 66.68 -28.94
C ASN A 163 12.14 66.98 -30.40
N ARG A 164 11.61 66.00 -31.15
CA ARG A 164 11.13 66.22 -32.52
C ARG A 164 9.97 67.19 -32.59
N ILE A 165 8.98 67.07 -31.71
CA ILE A 165 7.85 68.00 -31.63
C ILE A 165 8.36 69.41 -31.33
N TYR A 166 9.31 69.54 -30.40
CA TYR A 166 9.93 70.82 -30.08
C TYR A 166 10.67 71.43 -31.28
N GLU A 167 11.48 70.66 -32.01
CA GLU A 167 12.21 71.17 -33.18
C GLU A 167 11.28 71.49 -34.36
N LEU A 168 10.22 70.71 -34.57
CA LEU A 168 9.23 70.95 -35.63
C LEU A 168 8.51 72.29 -35.46
N ASP A 169 8.21 72.69 -34.23
CA ASP A 169 7.45 73.92 -33.92
C ASP A 169 8.20 74.85 -32.97
N LYS A 170 9.52 74.86 -33.11
CA LYS A 170 10.44 75.65 -32.27
C LYS A 170 10.06 77.13 -32.17
N PRO A 171 9.66 77.83 -33.26
CA PRO A 171 9.25 79.22 -33.18
C PRO A 171 8.06 79.44 -32.25
N THR A 172 7.08 78.53 -32.24
CA THR A 172 5.89 78.62 -31.38
C THR A 172 6.24 78.39 -29.91
N PHE A 173 7.11 77.41 -29.61
CA PHE A 173 7.58 77.19 -28.24
C PHE A 173 8.42 78.36 -27.70
N VAL A 174 9.29 78.94 -28.53
CA VAL A 174 10.09 80.13 -28.18
C VAL A 174 9.16 81.34 -27.99
N PHE A 175 8.22 81.56 -28.90
CA PHE A 175 7.22 82.63 -28.78
C PHE A 175 6.42 82.50 -27.48
N LYS A 176 5.95 81.29 -27.15
CA LYS A 176 5.22 81.02 -25.90
C LYS A 176 6.09 81.31 -24.67
N LYS A 177 7.36 80.89 -24.69
CA LYS A 177 8.32 81.16 -23.61
C LYS A 177 8.57 82.66 -23.42
N GLU A 178 8.78 83.39 -24.52
CA GLU A 178 8.93 84.85 -24.47
C GLU A 178 7.65 85.55 -24.03
N LEU A 179 6.48 85.11 -24.50
CA LEU A 179 5.19 85.62 -24.06
C LEU A 179 4.96 85.40 -22.56
N ASP A 180 5.30 84.22 -22.03
CA ASP A 180 5.18 83.93 -20.60
C ASP A 180 6.16 84.78 -19.78
N ASN A 181 7.40 84.97 -20.25
CA ASN A 181 8.37 85.87 -19.63
C ASN A 181 7.89 87.34 -19.64
N GLN A 182 7.29 87.79 -20.74
CA GLN A 182 6.72 89.14 -20.88
C GLN A 182 5.45 89.31 -20.03
N SER A 183 4.61 88.27 -19.93
CA SER A 183 3.43 88.26 -19.06
C SER A 183 3.83 88.43 -17.59
N ILE A 184 4.88 87.75 -17.14
CA ILE A 184 5.45 87.88 -15.79
C ILE A 184 6.01 89.28 -15.54
N ARG A 185 6.63 89.91 -16.55
CA ARG A 185 7.15 91.30 -16.45
C ARG A 185 6.03 92.34 -16.41
N THR A 186 5.01 92.18 -17.24
CA THR A 186 3.87 93.12 -17.32
C THR A 186 2.95 93.02 -16.12
N THR A 187 2.71 91.83 -15.56
CA THR A 187 1.92 91.67 -14.33
C THR A 187 2.61 92.18 -13.08
N ASN A 188 3.95 92.15 -13.02
CA ASN A 188 4.68 92.53 -11.80
C ASN A 188 5.25 93.95 -11.79
N ASN A 189 5.40 94.65 -12.93
CA ASN A 189 6.18 95.89 -12.92
C ASN A 189 5.64 97.09 -13.70
N ASP A 190 4.59 97.00 -14.53
CA ASP A 190 4.32 98.10 -15.47
C ASP A 190 2.83 98.40 -15.76
N LEU A 191 2.00 98.44 -14.72
CA LEU A 191 0.54 98.48 -14.90
C LEU A 191 -0.24 99.25 -13.80
N VAL A 192 0.27 100.37 -13.26
CA VAL A 192 -0.58 101.19 -12.37
C VAL A 192 -1.48 102.14 -13.17
N ASN A 193 -0.98 102.83 -14.20
CA ASN A 193 -1.80 103.75 -15.01
C ASN A 193 -2.56 103.07 -16.16
N THR A 194 -2.08 101.92 -16.62
CA THR A 194 -2.64 101.19 -17.74
C THR A 194 -3.82 100.30 -17.30
N VAL A 195 -3.82 99.80 -16.06
CA VAL A 195 -4.93 98.99 -15.50
C VAL A 195 -6.25 99.76 -15.37
N ALA A 196 -6.24 101.07 -15.23
CA ALA A 196 -7.48 101.86 -15.19
C ALA A 196 -8.22 101.87 -16.54
N ILE A 197 -7.48 101.90 -17.66
CA ILE A 197 -8.03 101.90 -19.02
C ILE A 197 -8.39 100.47 -19.45
N PHE A 198 -7.50 99.50 -19.19
CA PHE A 198 -7.75 98.07 -19.44
C PHE A 198 -8.81 97.46 -18.52
N GLY A 199 -9.03 97.99 -17.31
CA GLY A 199 -10.10 97.53 -16.43
C GLY A 199 -11.48 97.85 -16.99
N LYS A 200 -11.64 99.00 -17.66
CA LYS A 200 -12.91 99.42 -18.26
C LYS A 200 -13.18 98.73 -19.59
N GLU A 201 -12.20 98.67 -20.50
CA GLU A 201 -12.37 98.07 -21.83
C GLU A 201 -12.07 96.56 -21.86
N GLY A 202 -11.12 96.10 -21.05
CA GLY A 202 -10.71 94.71 -20.97
C GLY A 202 -11.63 93.84 -20.11
N SER A 203 -12.39 94.38 -19.15
CA SER A 203 -13.28 93.55 -18.32
C SER A 203 -14.42 92.90 -19.12
N GLU A 204 -15.01 93.62 -20.07
CA GLU A 204 -16.06 93.06 -20.93
C GLU A 204 -15.49 92.01 -21.90
N LEU A 205 -14.36 92.29 -22.53
CA LEU A 205 -13.69 91.35 -23.42
C LEU A 205 -13.18 90.11 -22.66
N GLN A 206 -12.61 90.28 -21.48
CA GLN A 206 -12.13 89.20 -20.62
C GLN A 206 -13.29 88.33 -20.12
N SER A 207 -14.45 88.95 -19.82
CA SER A 207 -15.68 88.23 -19.50
C SER A 207 -16.18 87.40 -20.71
N LYS A 208 -16.19 87.98 -21.92
CA LYS A 208 -16.56 87.28 -23.17
C LYS A 208 -15.60 86.14 -23.50
N ILE A 209 -14.29 86.31 -23.29
CA ILE A 209 -13.28 85.27 -23.48
C ILE A 209 -13.45 84.17 -22.42
N SER A 210 -13.63 84.52 -21.16
CA SER A 210 -13.84 83.56 -20.06
C SER A 210 -15.11 82.74 -20.28
N ALA A 211 -16.20 83.40 -20.71
CA ALA A 211 -17.43 82.74 -21.10
C ALA A 211 -17.25 81.83 -22.32
N SER A 212 -16.45 82.22 -23.31
CA SER A 212 -16.12 81.38 -24.48
C SER A 212 -15.28 80.17 -24.11
N ILE A 213 -14.30 80.33 -23.22
CA ILE A 213 -13.49 79.22 -22.69
C ILE A 213 -14.36 78.26 -21.88
N ALA A 214 -15.26 78.78 -21.04
CA ALA A 214 -16.21 77.96 -20.29
C ALA A 214 -17.15 77.19 -21.24
N LYS A 215 -17.68 77.85 -22.28
CA LYS A 215 -18.48 77.21 -23.33
C LYS A 215 -17.70 76.12 -24.08
N LYS A 216 -16.44 76.38 -24.45
CA LYS A 216 -15.58 75.40 -25.11
C LYS A 216 -15.32 74.20 -24.19
N ARG A 217 -14.98 74.42 -22.92
CA ARG A 217 -14.78 73.35 -21.94
C ARG A 217 -16.04 72.53 -21.72
N ALA A 218 -17.21 73.17 -21.67
CA ALA A 218 -18.50 72.49 -21.58
C ALA A 218 -18.81 71.66 -22.82
N LEU A 219 -18.47 72.16 -24.01
CA LEU A 219 -18.60 71.41 -25.27
C LEU A 219 -17.66 70.21 -25.30
N ASP A 220 -16.41 70.37 -24.85
CA ASP A 220 -15.43 69.29 -24.77
C ASP A 220 -15.85 68.20 -23.79
N THR A 221 -16.42 68.57 -22.63
CA THR A 221 -16.98 67.58 -21.69
C THR A 221 -18.21 66.87 -22.25
N LEU A 222 -19.11 67.57 -22.95
CA LEU A 222 -20.22 66.94 -23.65
C LEU A 222 -19.74 65.95 -24.73
N ASN A 223 -18.70 66.30 -25.48
CA ASN A 223 -18.08 65.41 -26.46
C ASN A 223 -17.47 64.16 -25.79
N LYS A 224 -16.78 64.32 -24.65
CA LYS A 224 -16.26 63.19 -23.88
C LYS A 224 -17.39 62.30 -23.34
N ALA A 225 -18.46 62.88 -22.83
CA ALA A 225 -19.64 62.13 -22.37
C ALA A 225 -20.29 61.35 -23.52
N LYS A 226 -20.40 61.96 -24.71
CA LYS A 226 -20.89 61.29 -25.92
C LYS A 226 -20.01 60.10 -26.30
N VAL A 227 -18.69 60.25 -26.29
CA VAL A 227 -17.75 59.15 -26.59
C VAL A 227 -17.90 58.03 -25.57
N PHE A 228 -18.01 58.35 -24.29
CA PHE A 228 -18.24 57.38 -23.22
C PHE A 228 -19.54 56.59 -23.44
N LEU A 229 -20.66 57.26 -23.69
CA LEU A 229 -21.95 56.60 -23.95
C LEU A 229 -21.89 55.71 -25.20
N TRP A 230 -21.18 56.15 -26.24
CA TRP A 230 -20.99 55.36 -27.45
C TRP A 230 -20.15 54.11 -27.18
N GLN A 231 -19.06 54.23 -26.43
CA GLN A 231 -18.24 53.09 -26.00
C GLN A 231 -19.02 52.13 -25.12
N GLN A 232 -19.83 52.62 -24.18
CA GLN A 232 -20.68 51.79 -23.31
C GLN A 232 -21.71 51.02 -24.13
N LYS A 233 -22.36 51.66 -25.11
CA LYS A 233 -23.29 50.99 -26.03
C LYS A 233 -22.57 49.93 -26.89
N LYS A 234 -21.39 50.24 -27.41
CA LYS A 234 -20.57 49.29 -28.18
C LYS A 234 -20.17 48.08 -27.34
N LEU A 235 -19.75 48.31 -26.10
CA LEU A 235 -19.42 47.24 -25.16
C LEU A 235 -20.64 46.36 -24.88
N ASN A 236 -21.79 46.95 -24.59
CA ASN A 236 -23.02 46.19 -24.33
C ASN A 236 -23.41 45.33 -25.56
N ASN A 237 -23.35 45.90 -26.76
CA ASN A 237 -23.58 45.13 -27.99
C ASN A 237 -22.55 43.99 -28.17
N THR A 238 -21.28 44.23 -27.84
CA THR A 238 -20.23 43.20 -27.93
C THR A 238 -20.49 42.08 -26.93
N ILE A 239 -20.89 42.41 -25.71
CA ILE A 239 -21.28 41.43 -24.68
C ILE A 239 -22.49 40.62 -25.16
N GLN A 240 -23.54 41.27 -25.68
CA GLN A 240 -24.72 40.60 -26.21
C GLN A 240 -24.43 39.70 -27.40
N GLN A 241 -23.47 40.07 -28.26
CA GLN A 241 -23.01 39.24 -29.38
C GLN A 241 -22.08 38.11 -28.95
N SER A 242 -21.37 38.27 -27.83
CA SER A 242 -20.44 37.27 -27.29
C SER A 242 -21.12 36.31 -26.31
N MET A 243 -22.28 36.69 -25.77
CA MET A 243 -23.16 35.78 -25.07
C MET A 243 -23.81 34.87 -26.10
N LEU A 244 -23.58 33.57 -25.97
CA LEU A 244 -24.41 32.57 -26.63
C LEU A 244 -25.82 32.70 -26.04
N ASN A 245 -26.72 33.38 -26.76
CA ASN A 245 -28.16 33.37 -26.47
C ASN A 245 -28.74 32.01 -26.89
N GLU A 246 -28.17 30.93 -26.36
CA GLU A 246 -28.71 29.58 -26.50
C GLU A 246 -29.87 29.45 -25.51
N SER A 247 -31.04 29.92 -25.94
CA SER A 247 -32.31 29.43 -25.41
C SER A 247 -32.64 28.15 -26.14
N THR A 248 -31.99 27.05 -25.76
CA THR A 248 -32.43 25.71 -26.15
C THR A 248 -32.55 24.88 -24.89
N GLU A 249 -33.75 24.33 -24.66
CA GLU A 249 -33.96 23.14 -23.83
C GLU A 249 -33.18 21.97 -24.45
N SER A 250 -31.86 22.06 -24.42
CA SER A 250 -30.96 20.98 -24.82
C SER A 250 -30.73 20.10 -23.60
N PRO A 251 -30.81 18.76 -23.74
CA PRO A 251 -30.49 17.87 -22.63
C PRO A 251 -29.04 18.11 -22.22
N GLN A 252 -28.86 18.71 -21.05
CA GLN A 252 -27.54 18.88 -20.44
C GLN A 252 -27.13 17.57 -19.77
N TYR A 253 -26.05 16.98 -20.25
CA TYR A 253 -25.48 15.78 -19.66
C TYR A 253 -24.42 16.16 -18.63
N SER A 254 -24.49 15.55 -17.45
CA SER A 254 -23.52 15.74 -16.39
C SER A 254 -22.89 14.39 -16.03
N PRO A 255 -21.55 14.30 -15.93
CA PRO A 255 -20.90 13.04 -15.61
C PRO A 255 -21.19 12.65 -14.15
N VAL A 256 -21.61 11.41 -13.93
CA VAL A 256 -21.83 10.85 -12.60
C VAL A 256 -20.99 9.58 -12.48
N CYS A 257 -20.31 9.40 -11.35
CA CYS A 257 -19.51 8.22 -11.08
C CYS A 257 -20.18 7.36 -10.02
N PHE A 258 -20.62 6.17 -10.41
CA PHE A 258 -21.14 5.14 -9.51
C PHE A 258 -20.04 4.12 -9.19
N ILE A 259 -19.82 3.84 -7.91
CA ILE A 259 -18.79 2.93 -7.43
C ILE A 259 -19.44 1.90 -6.50
N GLU A 260 -19.21 0.62 -6.81
CA GLU A 260 -19.57 -0.51 -5.96
C GLU A 260 -18.29 -1.15 -5.42
N THR A 261 -18.11 -1.13 -4.10
CA THR A 261 -16.93 -1.71 -3.44
C THR A 261 -17.36 -2.84 -2.53
N LYS A 262 -16.78 -4.02 -2.74
CA LYS A 262 -16.96 -5.20 -1.89
C LYS A 262 -15.89 -5.21 -0.79
N ALA A 263 -16.30 -4.99 0.45
CA ALA A 263 -15.42 -5.10 1.62
C ALA A 263 -15.26 -6.56 2.09
N ASP A 264 -14.22 -6.84 2.88
CA ASP A 264 -13.81 -8.18 3.35
C ASP A 264 -14.91 -9.00 4.06
N LYS A 265 -16.00 -8.36 4.51
CA LYS A 265 -17.15 -9.00 5.18
C LYS A 265 -18.34 -9.29 4.26
N ASN A 266 -18.15 -9.35 2.94
CA ASN A 266 -19.25 -9.44 1.97
C ASN A 266 -20.24 -8.25 2.04
N GLN A 267 -19.87 -7.16 2.72
CA GLN A 267 -20.65 -5.92 2.68
C GLN A 267 -20.32 -5.17 1.39
N ILE A 268 -21.36 -4.93 0.61
CA ILE A 268 -21.31 -4.14 -0.60
C ILE A 268 -21.59 -2.69 -0.21
N SER A 269 -20.60 -1.82 -0.37
CA SER A 269 -20.76 -0.38 -0.22
C SER A 269 -20.94 0.25 -1.59
N LYS A 270 -21.95 1.11 -1.73
CA LYS A 270 -22.29 1.80 -2.98
C LYS A 270 -22.17 3.30 -2.77
N GLY A 271 -21.45 3.97 -3.65
CA GLY A 271 -21.21 5.42 -3.60
C GLY A 271 -21.50 6.07 -4.94
N LEU A 272 -22.17 7.22 -4.91
CA LEU A 272 -22.42 8.06 -6.08
C LEU A 272 -21.69 9.39 -5.93
N HIS A 273 -20.76 9.67 -6.85
CA HIS A 273 -20.02 10.93 -6.91
C HIS A 273 -20.59 11.80 -8.02
N THR A 274 -21.15 12.95 -7.62
CA THR A 274 -21.78 13.92 -8.51
C THR A 274 -21.01 15.24 -8.49
N PRO A 275 -21.00 15.98 -9.61
CA PRO A 275 -20.31 17.26 -9.68
C PRO A 275 -20.94 18.30 -8.75
N LEU A 276 -20.08 19.10 -8.10
CA LEU A 276 -20.48 20.11 -7.11
C LEU A 276 -21.34 21.24 -7.70
N PHE A 277 -21.24 21.49 -9.01
CA PHE A 277 -21.94 22.58 -9.68
C PHE A 277 -23.41 22.26 -10.01
N VAL A 278 -23.87 21.01 -9.83
CA VAL A 278 -25.28 20.63 -10.00
C VAL A 278 -25.90 20.41 -8.64
N SER A 279 -26.47 21.47 -8.05
CA SER A 279 -27.01 21.45 -6.69
C SER A 279 -28.09 20.39 -6.47
N ALA A 280 -28.93 20.12 -7.48
CA ALA A 280 -29.97 19.08 -7.41
C ALA A 280 -29.38 17.68 -7.19
N LEU A 281 -28.21 17.39 -7.78
CA LEU A 281 -27.53 16.10 -7.62
C LEU A 281 -26.77 15.96 -6.29
N GLN A 282 -26.84 16.97 -5.40
CA GLN A 282 -26.26 16.90 -4.06
C GLN A 282 -27.24 16.39 -3.01
N GLU A 283 -28.54 16.37 -3.30
CA GLU A 283 -29.58 15.89 -2.39
C GLU A 283 -29.49 14.38 -2.19
N ASN A 284 -29.49 13.94 -0.93
CA ASN A 284 -29.35 12.51 -0.60
C ASN A 284 -30.50 11.65 -1.14
N GLN A 285 -31.70 12.22 -1.30
CA GLN A 285 -32.85 11.50 -1.88
C GLN A 285 -32.60 11.14 -3.34
N ILE A 286 -32.18 12.11 -4.16
CA ILE A 286 -31.84 11.91 -5.58
C ILE A 286 -30.65 10.95 -5.74
N LYS A 287 -29.64 11.05 -4.87
CA LYS A 287 -28.51 10.10 -4.87
C LYS A 287 -28.97 8.66 -4.61
N ASN A 288 -29.87 8.45 -3.65
CA ASN A 288 -30.38 7.11 -3.33
C ASN A 288 -31.27 6.55 -4.45
N GLU A 289 -32.11 7.38 -5.05
CA GLU A 289 -32.97 7.01 -6.18
C GLU A 289 -32.14 6.59 -7.40
N LEU A 290 -31.09 7.36 -7.74
CA LEU A 290 -30.16 6.99 -8.81
C LEU A 290 -29.40 5.69 -8.49
N ILE A 291 -28.99 5.49 -7.24
CA ILE A 291 -28.36 4.23 -6.80
C ILE A 291 -29.32 3.05 -6.97
N GLU A 292 -30.61 3.20 -6.65
CA GLU A 292 -31.62 2.17 -6.86
C GLU A 292 -31.82 1.87 -8.35
N GLN A 293 -31.95 2.90 -9.20
CA GLN A 293 -32.10 2.74 -10.65
C GLN A 293 -30.90 2.07 -11.33
N PHE A 294 -29.66 2.35 -10.87
CA PHE A 294 -28.48 1.62 -11.36
C PHE A 294 -28.47 0.14 -10.95
N ASN A 295 -29.24 -0.23 -9.91
CA ASN A 295 -29.37 -1.61 -9.43
C ASN A 295 -30.61 -2.34 -9.99
N GLU A 296 -31.55 -1.64 -10.62
CA GLU A 296 -32.74 -2.27 -11.18
C GLU A 296 -32.35 -3.25 -12.31
N SER A 297 -32.75 -4.51 -12.14
CA SER A 297 -32.43 -5.65 -13.01
C SER A 297 -33.08 -5.59 -14.40
N THR A 298 -33.82 -4.53 -14.70
CA THR A 298 -34.46 -4.24 -16.00
C THR A 298 -33.48 -3.66 -17.03
N ASN A 299 -32.39 -3.03 -16.58
CA ASN A 299 -31.38 -2.44 -17.47
C ASN A 299 -30.17 -3.38 -17.61
N SER A 300 -30.24 -4.32 -18.55
CA SER A 300 -29.12 -5.24 -18.81
C SER A 300 -27.94 -4.49 -19.43
N TRP A 301 -26.79 -4.53 -18.76
CA TRP A 301 -25.52 -4.06 -19.31
C TRP A 301 -25.22 -4.77 -20.63
N SER A 302 -25.10 -3.99 -21.70
CA SER A 302 -24.84 -4.50 -23.05
C SER A 302 -23.36 -4.35 -23.40
N THR A 303 -22.84 -5.30 -24.17
CA THR A 303 -21.47 -5.16 -24.72
C THR A 303 -21.51 -4.10 -25.80
N ILE A 304 -20.52 -3.21 -25.81
CA ILE A 304 -20.41 -2.16 -26.81
C ILE A 304 -20.24 -2.77 -28.20
N THR A 305 -20.85 -2.18 -29.23
CA THR A 305 -20.66 -2.58 -30.62
C THR A 305 -19.18 -2.65 -30.99
N LYS A 306 -18.80 -3.66 -31.77
CA LYS A 306 -17.41 -3.91 -32.17
C LYS A 306 -16.75 -2.69 -32.83
N ASP A 307 -17.47 -2.00 -33.70
CA ASP A 307 -17.00 -0.79 -34.38
C ASP A 307 -16.67 0.36 -33.41
N TYR A 308 -17.48 0.56 -32.37
CA TYR A 308 -17.22 1.60 -31.39
C TYR A 308 -16.04 1.22 -30.49
N THR A 309 -15.93 -0.07 -30.13
CA THR A 309 -14.80 -0.60 -29.36
C THR A 309 -13.48 -0.40 -30.10
N ASP A 310 -13.45 -0.64 -31.42
CA ASP A 310 -12.26 -0.49 -32.24
C ASP A 310 -11.88 1.00 -32.40
N ASN A 311 -12.86 1.88 -32.61
CA ASN A 311 -12.63 3.34 -32.62
C ASN A 311 -12.11 3.86 -31.28
N LEU A 312 -12.67 3.38 -30.17
CA LEU A 312 -12.25 3.77 -28.83
C LEU A 312 -10.83 3.29 -28.54
N LYS A 313 -10.46 2.07 -28.96
CA LYS A 313 -9.07 1.57 -28.88
C LYS A 313 -8.11 2.43 -29.70
N LEU A 314 -8.49 2.81 -30.92
CA LEU A 314 -7.67 3.68 -31.77
C LEU A 314 -7.45 5.04 -31.10
N TYR A 315 -8.51 5.67 -30.61
CA TYR A 315 -8.43 6.96 -29.93
C TYR A 315 -7.60 6.87 -28.65
N PHE A 316 -7.87 5.89 -27.78
CA PHE A 316 -7.15 5.66 -26.54
C PHE A 316 -5.65 5.45 -26.77
N ASN A 317 -5.29 4.59 -27.73
CA ASN A 317 -3.90 4.36 -28.08
C ASN A 317 -3.24 5.61 -28.68
N SER A 318 -3.98 6.42 -29.44
CA SER A 318 -3.47 7.68 -29.98
C SER A 318 -3.13 8.69 -28.89
N GLU A 319 -3.99 8.85 -27.88
CA GLU A 319 -3.77 9.76 -26.74
C GLU A 319 -2.64 9.25 -25.83
N LEU A 320 -2.57 7.94 -25.62
CA LEU A 320 -1.49 7.31 -24.87
C LEU A 320 -0.13 7.51 -25.56
N ASN A 321 -0.09 7.42 -26.90
CA ASN A 321 1.12 7.68 -27.69
C ASN A 321 1.54 9.16 -27.66
N LYS A 322 0.59 10.11 -27.61
CA LYS A 322 0.90 11.54 -27.48
C LYS A 322 1.44 11.90 -26.10
N SER A 323 0.91 11.29 -25.05
CA SER A 323 1.29 11.58 -23.66
C SER A 323 2.65 10.98 -23.28
N TYR A 324 3.04 9.88 -23.92
CA TYR A 324 4.31 9.19 -23.70
C TYR A 324 5.09 9.08 -25.02
N THR A 325 5.75 10.18 -25.39
CA THR A 325 6.52 10.31 -26.66
C THR A 325 7.95 9.79 -26.58
N THR A 326 8.49 9.62 -25.39
CA THR A 326 9.84 9.10 -25.17
C THR A 326 9.86 7.57 -25.17
N ALA A 327 10.85 6.99 -25.86
CA ALA A 327 11.06 5.54 -25.94
C ALA A 327 11.84 4.99 -24.73
N ASP A 328 11.77 5.65 -23.57
CA ASP A 328 12.44 5.19 -22.37
C ASP A 328 11.73 3.96 -21.79
N GLN A 329 12.52 3.03 -21.24
CA GLN A 329 12.03 1.74 -20.75
C GLN A 329 10.97 1.89 -19.65
N HIS A 330 11.02 2.97 -18.87
CA HIS A 330 10.02 3.27 -17.84
C HIS A 330 8.69 3.68 -18.46
N SER A 331 8.67 4.65 -19.38
CA SER A 331 7.44 5.07 -20.09
C SER A 331 6.81 3.93 -20.87
N VAL A 332 7.60 3.06 -21.50
CA VAL A 332 7.08 1.85 -22.17
C VAL A 332 6.37 0.93 -21.18
N ARG A 333 6.97 0.69 -20.00
CA ARG A 333 6.35 -0.14 -18.96
C ARG A 333 5.07 0.49 -18.39
N VAL A 334 5.07 1.81 -18.16
CA VAL A 334 3.89 2.55 -17.69
C VAL A 334 2.76 2.48 -18.71
N LYS A 335 3.08 2.67 -20.00
CA LYS A 335 2.14 2.54 -21.11
C LYS A 335 1.50 1.16 -21.19
N GLU A 336 2.30 0.09 -21.08
CA GLU A 336 1.79 -1.29 -21.05
C GLU A 336 0.90 -1.54 -19.83
N MET A 337 1.25 -0.98 -18.67
CA MET A 337 0.46 -1.12 -17.44
C MET A 337 -0.89 -0.39 -17.56
N ILE A 338 -0.90 0.81 -18.13
CA ILE A 338 -2.12 1.58 -18.41
C ILE A 338 -3.03 0.81 -19.38
N GLN A 339 -2.47 0.23 -20.44
CA GLN A 339 -3.24 -0.60 -21.39
C GLN A 339 -3.85 -1.84 -20.70
N LYS A 340 -3.09 -2.50 -19.80
CA LYS A 340 -3.58 -3.65 -19.03
C LYS A 340 -4.70 -3.27 -18.06
N ILE A 341 -4.57 -2.13 -17.37
CA ILE A 341 -5.58 -1.65 -16.41
C ILE A 341 -6.85 -1.20 -17.12
N ALA A 342 -6.72 -0.54 -18.28
CA ALA A 342 -7.86 0.03 -18.99
C ALA A 342 -8.85 -1.04 -19.49
N ASN A 343 -8.40 -2.28 -19.74
CA ASN A 343 -9.20 -3.44 -20.13
C ASN A 343 -10.42 -3.09 -21.00
N LEU A 344 -10.19 -2.40 -22.11
CA LEU A 344 -11.25 -1.76 -22.90
C LEU A 344 -12.30 -2.75 -23.44
N GLY A 345 -11.99 -4.05 -23.47
CA GLY A 345 -12.90 -5.11 -23.86
C GLY A 345 -13.91 -5.52 -22.78
N SER A 346 -13.74 -5.09 -21.52
CA SER A 346 -14.70 -5.31 -20.43
C SER A 346 -15.65 -4.14 -20.22
N ILE A 347 -15.58 -3.10 -21.05
CA ILE A 347 -16.48 -1.95 -20.94
C ILE A 347 -17.85 -2.36 -21.45
N GLN A 348 -18.86 -2.16 -20.61
CA GLN A 348 -20.26 -2.37 -20.95
C GLN A 348 -21.00 -1.04 -20.89
N THR A 349 -22.05 -0.93 -21.70
CA THR A 349 -22.91 0.25 -21.74
C THR A 349 -24.31 -0.10 -21.30
N ILE A 350 -24.88 0.79 -20.48
CA ILE A 350 -26.26 0.74 -20.03
C ILE A 350 -27.00 1.89 -20.72
N SER A 351 -28.10 1.58 -21.42
CA SER A 351 -29.04 2.59 -21.90
C SER A 351 -30.17 2.64 -20.90
N VAL A 352 -30.15 3.63 -20.01
CA VAL A 352 -31.27 3.88 -19.11
C VAL A 352 -32.35 4.58 -19.93
N GLN A 353 -33.45 3.87 -20.23
CA GLN A 353 -34.61 4.48 -20.86
C GLN A 353 -35.40 5.23 -19.78
N ASN A 354 -35.48 6.55 -19.94
CA ASN A 354 -36.09 7.54 -19.03
C ASN A 354 -35.22 7.91 -17.81
N LEU A 355 -34.63 9.10 -17.87
CA LEU A 355 -34.04 9.86 -16.76
C LEU A 355 -34.83 11.15 -16.58
#